data_AF-A0A0G0H645-F1
#
_entry.id   AF-A0A0G0H645-F1
#
_cell.length_a   1.000
_cell.length_b   1.000
_cell.length_c   1.000
_cell.angle_alpha   90.00
_cell.angle_beta   90.00
_cell.angle_gamma   90.00
#
_symmetry.space_group_name_H-M   'P 1'
#
loop_
_entity.id
_entity.type
_entity.pdbx_description
1 polymer ?
#
loop_
_entity_poly.entity_id
_entity_poly.type
_entity_poly.pdbx_seq_one_letter_code
_entity_poly.pdbx_strand_id
1 'polypeptide(L)'
;MQNHNYLFLVFLATILIIRLFLFLLPTSSPKIRNFKLHHYMYGVVITIASLLASNITLYGLGLGLLADEIPLFITNKWNWKGYDSLKSRLGVVIIIVIFFLLRKYILLPSLL
;
A
#
# COMPACT_ATOMS: atom_id res chain seq x y z
N MET A 1 3.73 -18.25 13.33
CA MET A 1 2.83 -17.85 12.22
C MET A 1 3.58 -18.03 10.91
N GLN A 2 2.98 -18.58 9.84
CA GLN A 2 3.70 -18.72 8.56
C GLN A 2 4.06 -17.35 7.97
N ASN A 3 5.26 -17.21 7.38
CA ASN A 3 5.77 -15.94 6.85
C ASN A 3 4.79 -15.24 5.90
N HIS A 4 4.07 -15.99 5.06
CA HIS A 4 3.11 -15.42 4.11
C HIS A 4 1.85 -14.87 4.80
N ASN A 5 1.45 -15.45 5.93
CA ASN A 5 0.35 -14.93 6.73
C ASN A 5 0.80 -13.69 7.50
N TYR A 6 2.05 -13.68 7.99
CA TYR A 6 2.65 -12.49 8.59
C TYR A 6 2.73 -11.32 7.60
N LEU A 7 3.27 -11.56 6.40
CA LEU A 7 3.31 -10.57 5.33
C LEU A 7 1.93 -10.00 5.01
N PHE A 8 0.93 -10.88 4.84
CA PHE A 8 -0.45 -10.46 4.59
C PHE A 8 -1.02 -9.61 5.74
N LEU A 9 -0.77 -9.98 6.99
CA LEU A 9 -1.24 -9.19 8.13
C LEU A 9 -0.60 -7.81 8.18
N VAL A 10 0.71 -7.69 7.96
CA VAL A 10 1.39 -6.39 7.90
C VAL A 10 0.84 -5.54 6.75
N PHE A 11 0.69 -6.14 5.57
CA PHE A 11 0.09 -5.50 4.39
C PHE A 11 -1.32 -4.97 4.67
N LEU A 12 -2.19 -5.82 5.21
CA LEU A 12 -3.58 -5.48 5.52
C LEU A 12 -3.65 -4.40 6.61
N ALA A 13 -2.88 -4.57 7.69
CA ALA A 13 -2.83 -3.58 8.78
C ALA A 13 -2.37 -2.21 8.27
N THR A 14 -1.38 -2.18 7.37
CA THR A 14 -0.89 -0.93 6.77
C THR A 14 -2.01 -0.18 6.04
N ILE A 15 -2.73 -0.87 5.16
CA ILE A 15 -3.87 -0.28 4.43
C ILE A 15 -4.95 0.20 5.39
N LEU A 16 -5.34 -0.61 6.36
CA LEU A 16 -6.38 -0.25 7.33
C LEU A 16 -5.98 0.97 8.16
N ILE A 17 -4.73 1.03 8.61
CA ILE A 17 -4.21 2.17 9.39
C ILE A 17 -4.22 3.44 8.55
N ILE A 18 -3.72 3.40 7.32
CA ILE A 18 -3.68 4.58 6.43
C ILE A 18 -5.10 5.05 6.09
N ARG A 19 -5.99 4.11 5.74
CA ARG A 19 -7.39 4.41 5.41
C ARG A 19 -8.13 4.99 6.60
N LEU A 20 -7.97 4.41 7.79
CA LEU A 20 -8.58 4.92 9.02
C LEU A 20 -8.02 6.31 9.37
N PHE A 21 -6.70 6.48 9.30
CA PHE A 21 -6.04 7.75 9.57
C PHE A 21 -6.54 8.85 8.64
N LEU A 22 -6.56 8.59 7.33
CA LEU A 22 -7.01 9.57 6.33
C LEU A 22 -8.52 9.79 6.36
N PHE A 23 -9.32 8.80 6.75
CA PHE A 23 -10.75 8.96 6.98
C PHE A 23 -11.04 9.90 8.15
N LEU A 24 -10.28 9.77 9.25
CA LEU A 24 -10.44 10.63 10.43
C LEU A 24 -9.83 12.02 10.24
N LEU A 25 -8.68 12.10 9.55
CA LEU A 25 -7.93 13.33 9.33
C LEU A 25 -7.53 13.43 7.84
N PRO A 26 -8.43 13.91 6.97
CA PRO A 26 -8.11 14.15 5.57
C PRO A 26 -7.00 15.19 5.45
N THR A 27 -5.79 14.72 5.12
CA THR A 27 -4.61 15.57 4.98
C THR A 27 -4.25 15.72 3.51
N SER A 28 -3.83 16.94 3.15
CA SER A 28 -3.33 17.19 1.80
C SER A 28 -1.91 16.64 1.65
N SER A 29 -1.65 15.96 0.53
CA SER A 29 -0.31 15.54 0.14
C SER A 29 0.72 16.68 0.25
N PRO A 30 1.90 16.44 0.85
CA PRO A 30 3.00 17.39 0.86
C PRO A 30 3.38 17.78 -0.58
N LYS A 31 3.81 19.02 -0.79
CA LYS A 31 4.26 19.51 -2.10
C LYS A 31 5.71 19.95 -2.02
N ILE A 32 6.52 19.48 -2.96
CA ILE A 32 7.85 20.01 -3.22
C ILE A 32 7.79 20.72 -4.57
N ARG A 33 7.80 22.07 -4.55
CA ARG A 33 7.53 22.92 -5.73
C ARG A 33 6.16 22.55 -6.36
N ASN A 34 6.17 22.06 -7.59
CA ASN A 34 4.97 21.65 -8.34
C ASN A 34 4.65 20.15 -8.21
N PHE A 35 5.49 19.38 -7.50
CA PHE A 35 5.34 17.95 -7.35
C PHE A 35 4.61 17.60 -6.05
N LYS A 36 3.49 16.88 -6.15
CA LYS A 36 2.76 16.38 -4.98
C LYS A 36 3.29 15.00 -4.59
N LEU A 37 3.66 14.84 -3.33
CA LEU A 37 4.09 13.56 -2.79
C LEU A 37 2.89 12.71 -2.40
N HIS A 38 2.95 11.45 -2.80
CA HIS A 38 1.92 10.45 -2.54
C HIS A 38 2.52 9.30 -1.75
N HIS A 39 1.70 8.61 -0.97
CA HIS A 39 2.24 7.61 -0.07
C HIS A 39 2.66 6.32 -0.79
N TYR A 40 2.14 6.07 -1.99
CA TYR A 40 2.67 5.03 -2.88
C TYR A 40 4.15 5.23 -3.19
N MET A 41 4.63 6.46 -3.24
CA MET A 41 6.04 6.76 -3.55
C MET A 41 6.96 6.30 -2.42
N TYR A 42 6.56 6.56 -1.18
CA TYR A 42 7.24 5.99 -0.01
C TYR A 42 7.12 4.47 -0.03
N GLY A 43 5.96 3.93 -0.44
CA GLY A 43 5.75 2.50 -0.67
C GLY A 43 6.79 1.89 -1.60
N VAL A 44 7.03 2.48 -2.79
CA VAL A 44 8.06 2.02 -3.74
C VAL A 44 9.44 2.00 -3.09
N VAL A 45 9.84 3.11 -2.46
CA VAL A 45 11.17 3.23 -1.84
C VAL A 45 11.34 2.19 -0.72
N ILE A 46 10.35 2.04 0.16
CA ILE A 46 10.36 1.08 1.26
C ILE A 46 10.39 -0.35 0.73
N THR A 47 9.61 -0.67 -0.31
CA THR A 47 9.62 -2.01 -0.94
C THR A 47 11.00 -2.33 -1.48
N ILE A 48 11.65 -1.43 -2.23
CA ILE A 48 13.00 -1.66 -2.76
C ILE A 48 14.01 -1.83 -1.61
N ALA A 49 14.00 -0.92 -0.63
CA ALA A 49 14.90 -0.98 0.52
C ALA A 49 14.71 -2.27 1.33
N SER A 50 13.47 -2.76 1.46
CA SER A 50 13.16 -3.98 2.19
C SER A 50 13.70 -5.25 1.52
N LEU A 51 13.79 -5.25 0.18
CA LEU A 51 14.38 -6.36 -0.58
C LEU A 51 15.89 -6.41 -0.36
N LEU A 52 16.56 -5.25 -0.29
CA LEU A 52 17.99 -5.16 0.01
C LEU A 52 18.32 -5.56 1.45
N ALA A 53 17.40 -5.30 2.37
CA ALA A 53 17.55 -5.61 3.80
C ALA A 53 16.98 -6.99 4.20
N SER A 54 16.43 -7.75 3.25
CA SER A 54 15.69 -9.01 3.49
C SER A 54 14.67 -8.90 4.64
N ASN A 55 13.96 -7.78 4.74
CA ASN A 55 13.06 -7.48 5.86
C ASN A 55 11.59 -7.58 5.44
N ILE A 56 10.94 -8.69 5.83
CA ILE A 56 9.55 -8.99 5.47
C ILE A 56 8.53 -7.99 6.03
N THR A 57 8.82 -7.37 7.18
CA THR A 57 7.94 -6.35 7.77
C THR A 57 7.95 -5.09 6.93
N LEU A 58 9.16 -4.58 6.61
CA LEU A 58 9.29 -3.41 5.72
C LEU A 58 8.70 -3.70 4.34
N TYR A 59 8.86 -4.92 3.82
CA TYR A 59 8.27 -5.33 2.56
C TYR A 59 6.73 -5.25 2.59
N GLY A 60 6.10 -5.77 3.66
CA GLY A 60 4.66 -5.65 3.87
C GLY A 60 4.18 -4.20 3.99
N LEU A 61 4.92 -3.35 4.71
CA LEU A 61 4.60 -1.92 4.82
C LEU A 61 4.66 -1.23 3.45
N GLY A 62 5.73 -1.45 2.69
CA GLY A 62 5.92 -0.85 1.37
C GLY A 62 4.83 -1.26 0.38
N LEU A 63 4.51 -2.56 0.33
CA LEU A 63 3.43 -3.07 -0.52
C LEU A 63 2.06 -2.54 -0.10
N GLY A 64 1.79 -2.41 1.20
CA GLY A 64 0.53 -1.85 1.70
C GLY A 64 0.35 -0.39 1.30
N LEU A 65 1.38 0.44 1.50
CA LEU A 65 1.40 1.84 1.07
C LEU A 65 1.19 1.98 -0.44
N LEU A 66 1.83 1.13 -1.24
CA LEU A 66 1.70 1.16 -2.69
C LEU A 66 0.30 0.73 -3.14
N ALA A 67 -0.19 -0.39 -2.61
CA ALA A 67 -1.47 -0.98 -2.97
C ALA A 67 -2.66 -0.06 -2.71
N ASP A 68 -2.58 0.76 -1.66
CA ASP A 68 -3.67 1.64 -1.26
C ASP A 68 -4.04 2.70 -2.32
N GLU A 69 -3.05 3.19 -3.08
CA GLU A 69 -3.25 4.19 -4.13
C GLU A 69 -3.30 3.60 -5.55
N ILE A 70 -3.11 2.29 -5.75
CA ILE A 70 -3.28 1.64 -7.07
C ILE A 70 -4.61 2.02 -7.75
N PRO A 71 -5.77 2.03 -7.07
CA PRO A 71 -7.04 2.41 -7.70
C PRO A 71 -7.06 3.85 -8.24
N LEU A 72 -6.21 4.74 -7.74
CA LEU A 72 -6.09 6.11 -8.25
C LEU A 72 -5.41 6.19 -9.61
N PHE A 73 -4.47 5.28 -9.91
CA PHE A 73 -3.87 5.17 -11.24
C PHE A 73 -4.92 4.76 -12.30
N ILE A 74 -5.87 3.91 -11.92
CA ILE A 74 -6.93 3.46 -12.82
C ILE A 74 -7.98 4.56 -13.03
N THR A 75 -8.35 5.27 -11.97
CA THR A 75 -9.38 6.30 -12.03
C THR A 75 -8.87 7.67 -12.49
N ASN A 76 -7.56 7.90 -12.46
CA ASN A 76 -6.88 9.17 -12.74
C ASN A 76 -7.37 10.36 -11.89
N LYS A 77 -7.93 10.09 -10.69
CA LYS A 77 -8.47 11.12 -9.80
C LYS A 77 -7.60 11.30 -8.56
N TRP A 78 -6.49 12.00 -8.74
CA TRP A 78 -5.48 12.28 -7.70
C TRP A 78 -5.88 13.40 -6.73
N ASN A 79 -6.99 13.21 -6.05
CA ASN A 79 -7.51 14.10 -5.01
C ASN A 79 -8.34 13.32 -3.99
N TRP A 80 -8.69 13.98 -2.87
CA TRP A 80 -9.46 13.35 -1.79
C TRP A 80 -10.76 12.70 -2.28
N LYS A 81 -11.51 13.38 -3.16
CA LYS A 81 -12.78 12.86 -3.71
C LYS A 81 -12.58 11.58 -4.53
N GLY A 82 -11.47 11.47 -5.26
CA GLY A 82 -11.09 10.24 -5.95
C GLY A 82 -10.70 9.14 -4.98
N TYR A 83 -9.88 9.50 -3.99
CA TYR A 83 -9.36 8.57 -2.99
C TYR A 83 -10.45 7.94 -2.10
N ASP A 84 -11.42 8.73 -1.64
CA ASP A 84 -12.55 8.27 -0.81
C ASP A 84 -13.77 7.78 -1.63
N SER A 85 -13.67 7.80 -2.96
CA SER A 85 -14.74 7.30 -3.82
C SER A 85 -15.01 5.81 -3.58
N LEU A 86 -16.27 5.39 -3.77
CA LEU A 86 -16.65 3.98 -3.71
C LEU A 86 -15.80 3.11 -4.65
N LYS A 87 -15.45 3.63 -5.84
CA LYS A 87 -14.59 2.94 -6.81
C LYS A 87 -13.19 2.66 -6.25
N SER A 88 -12.58 3.64 -5.58
CA SER A 88 -11.26 3.48 -4.95
C SER A 88 -11.32 2.46 -3.81
N ARG A 89 -12.32 2.56 -2.93
CA ARG A 89 -12.52 1.60 -1.82
C ARG A 89 -12.72 0.17 -2.32
N LEU A 90 -13.57 -0.04 -3.33
CA LEU A 90 -13.75 -1.36 -3.95
C LEU A 90 -12.46 -1.86 -4.61
N GLY A 91 -11.71 -0.96 -5.26
CA GLY A 91 -10.41 -1.29 -5.84
C GLY A 91 -9.42 -1.81 -4.79
N VAL A 92 -9.32 -1.15 -3.63
CA VAL A 92 -8.47 -1.62 -2.52
C VAL A 92 -8.95 -2.97 -2.00
N VAL A 93 -10.26 -3.18 -1.82
CA VAL A 93 -10.80 -4.49 -1.39
C VAL A 93 -10.41 -5.59 -2.38
N ILE A 94 -10.55 -5.34 -3.69
CA ILE A 94 -10.14 -6.29 -4.74
C ILE A 94 -8.64 -6.60 -4.63
N ILE A 95 -7.80 -5.58 -4.45
CA ILE A 95 -6.35 -5.75 -4.30
C ILE A 95 -6.02 -6.57 -3.05
N ILE A 96 -6.69 -6.33 -1.91
CA ILE A 96 -6.52 -7.12 -0.69
C ILE A 96 -6.87 -8.58 -0.93
N VAL A 97 -7.98 -8.86 -1.62
CA VAL A 97 -8.39 -10.24 -1.96
C VAL A 97 -7.36 -10.90 -2.88
N ILE A 98 -6.92 -10.21 -3.93
CA ILE A 98 -5.90 -10.72 -4.85
C ILE A 98 -4.59 -11.00 -4.08
N PHE A 99 -4.14 -10.07 -3.25
CA PHE A 99 -2.94 -10.24 -2.44
C PHE A 99 -3.08 -11.44 -1.50
N PHE A 100 -4.24 -11.59 -0.85
CA PHE A 100 -4.51 -12.74 0.01
C PHE A 100 -4.39 -14.06 -0.77
N LEU A 101 -5.02 -14.16 -1.94
CA LEU A 101 -4.96 -15.37 -2.78
C LEU A 101 -3.53 -15.68 -3.23
N LEU A 102 -2.75 -14.65 -3.55
CA LEU A 102 -1.39 -14.76 -4.06
C LEU A 102 -0.29 -14.75 -2.98
N ARG A 103 -0.63 -14.59 -1.69
CA ARG A 103 0.33 -14.35 -0.59
C ARG A 103 1.46 -15.38 -0.48
N LYS A 104 1.22 -16.63 -0.92
CA LYS A 104 2.23 -17.69 -0.93
C LYS A 104 3.31 -17.48 -1.98
N TYR A 105 2.99 -16.78 -3.07
CA TYR A 105 3.91 -16.52 -4.20
C TYR A 105 4.60 -15.16 -4.11
N ILE A 106 4.04 -14.22 -3.34
CA ILE A 106 4.57 -12.84 -3.20
C ILE A 106 5.81 -12.78 -2.28
N LEU A 107 6.12 -13.87 -1.58
CA LEU A 107 7.22 -13.96 -0.64
C LEU A 107 8.56 -14.07 -1.37
N LEU A 108 9.17 -12.93 -1.67
CA LEU A 108 10.54 -12.84 -2.20
C LEU A 108 11.67 -12.80 -1.15
N PRO A 109 11.53 -12.24 0.08
CA PRO A 109 12.70 -11.90 0.90
C PRO A 109 13.37 -13.09 1.61
N SER A 110 13.07 -14.33 1.22
CA SER A 110 13.77 -15.53 1.70
C SER A 110 14.61 -16.20 0.60
N LEU A 111 14.82 -15.55 -0.55
CA LEU A 111 15.56 -16.08 -1.72
C LEU A 111 16.86 -15.31 -2.04
N LEU A 112 17.25 -14.35 -1.19
CA LEU A 112 18.55 -13.68 -1.19
C LEU A 112 19.19 -13.85 0.20
#